data_AF-K2B6P7-F1
#
_entry.id   AF-K2B6P7-F1
#
_cell.length_a   1.000
_cell.length_b   1.000
_cell.length_c   1.000
_cell.angle_alpha   90.00
_cell.angle_beta   90.00
_cell.angle_gamma   90.00
#
_symmetry.space_group_name_H-M   'P 1'
#
loop_
_entity.id
_entity.type
_entity.pdbx_description
1 polymer ?
#
loop_
_entity_poly.entity_id
_entity_poly.type
_entity_poly.pdbx_seq_one_letter_code
_entity_poly.pdbx_strand_id
1 'polypeptide(L)' 'EGAGGKVALPKHAIMGIAWQGYFTDTEGNTFGIHQPDKNAK' A
#
# COMPACT_ATOMS: atom_id res chain seq x y z
N GLU A 1 3.05 -14.43 9.69
CA GLU A 1 2.08 -13.98 8.65
C GLU A 1 0.68 -14.35 9.12
N GLY A 2 -0.33 -13.49 8.99
CA GLY A 2 -1.72 -13.92 9.22
C GLY A 2 -2.64 -12.95 9.95
N ALA A 3 -2.86 -11.75 9.43
CA ALA A 3 -3.97 -10.89 9.87
C ALA A 3 -5.26 -11.07 9.02
N GLY A 4 -5.30 -12.06 8.11
CA GLY A 4 -6.45 -12.33 7.24
C GLY A 4 -6.72 -11.30 6.13
N GLY A 5 -6.11 -10.12 6.22
CA GLY A 5 -6.17 -9.09 5.18
C GLY A 5 -5.45 -9.49 3.89
N LYS A 6 -5.89 -8.87 2.78
CA LYS A 6 -5.38 -9.12 1.42
C LYS A 6 -4.69 -7.87 0.88
N VAL A 7 -3.67 -8.07 0.05
CA VAL A 7 -3.08 -6.99 -0.73
C VAL A 7 -4.08 -6.60 -1.83
N ALA A 8 -4.57 -5.36 -1.80
CA ALA A 8 -5.45 -4.82 -2.83
C ALA A 8 -4.64 -4.19 -3.97
N LEU A 9 -3.58 -3.48 -3.61
CA LEU A 9 -2.57 -2.98 -4.53
C LEU A 9 -1.19 -3.15 -3.87
N PRO A 10 -0.27 -3.92 -4.48
CA PRO A 10 1.09 -4.02 -3.99
C PRO A 10 1.76 -2.65 -3.88
N LYS A 11 2.82 -2.56 -3.07
CA LYS A 11 3.66 -1.37 -2.99
C LYS A 11 4.12 -0.96 -4.39
N HIS A 12 3.71 0.21 -4.84
CA HIS A 12 4.08 0.80 -6.11
C HIS A 12 4.72 2.17 -5.88
N ALA A 13 5.71 2.50 -6.72
CA ALA A 13 6.30 3.81 -6.73
C ALA A 13 5.38 4.78 -7.47
N ILE A 14 5.05 5.88 -6.81
CA ILE A 14 4.77 7.13 -7.49
C ILE A 14 6.14 7.77 -7.72
N MET A 15 6.71 7.53 -8.90
CA MET A 15 8.12 7.85 -9.20
C MET A 15 8.48 9.28 -8.82
N GLY A 16 9.56 9.43 -8.03
CA GLY A 16 10.04 10.72 -7.56
C GLY A 16 9.18 11.41 -6.48
N ILE A 17 8.12 10.76 -5.99
CA ILE A 17 7.15 11.34 -5.06
C ILE A 17 7.00 10.49 -3.80
N ALA A 18 6.61 9.23 -3.93
CA ALA A 18 6.23 8.38 -2.80
C ALA A 18 6.17 6.89 -3.15
N TRP A 19 6.10 6.05 -2.13
CA TRP A 19 5.61 4.69 -2.20
C TRP A 19 4.18 4.62 -1.70
N GLN A 20 3.35 3.86 -2.40
CA GLN A 20 1.95 3.69 -2.07
C GLN A 20 1.58 2.20 -2.13
N GLY A 21 0.89 1.71 -1.11
CA GLY A 21 0.30 0.37 -1.09
C GLY A 21 -1.11 0.39 -0.51
N TYR A 22 -1.92 -0.61 -0.85
CA TYR A 22 -3.28 -0.76 -0.33
C TYR A 22 -3.56 -2.18 0.13
N PHE A 23 -4.36 -2.27 1.19
CA PHE A 23 -4.75 -3.51 1.83
C PHE A 23 -6.25 -3.49 2.08
N THR A 24 -6.86 -4.67 2.00
CA THR A 24 -8.25 -4.88 2.37
C THR A 24 -8.28 -5.78 3.60
N ASP A 25 -8.99 -5.39 4.65
CA ASP A 25 -9.19 -6.23 5.84
C ASP A 25 -10.22 -7.35 5.60
N THR A 26 -10.52 -8.12 6.64
CA THR A 26 -11.51 -9.21 6.59
C THR A 26 -12.96 -8.72 6.55
N GLU A 27 -13.20 -7.44 6.82
CA GLU A 27 -14.52 -6.79 6.79
C GLU A 27 -14.79 -6.11 5.43
N GLY A 28 -13.80 -6.08 4.54
CA GLY A 28 -13.88 -5.48 3.21
C GLY A 28 -13.47 -4.01 3.16
N ASN A 29 -12.97 -3.43 4.26
CA ASN A 29 -12.49 -2.06 4.26
C ASN A 29 -11.13 -1.99 3.56
N THR A 30 -10.97 -1.01 2.67
CA THR A 30 -9.70 -0.77 1.98
C THR A 30 -9.00 0.44 2.59
N PHE A 31 -7.75 0.26 2.98
CA PHE A 31 -6.90 1.33 3.51
C PHE A 31 -5.52 1.33 2.85
N GLY A 32 -4.92 2.51 2.78
CA GLY A 32 -3.64 2.74 2.09
C GLY A 32 -2.53 3.14 3.05
N ILE A 33 -1.30 2.75 2.72
CA ILE A 33 -0.06 3.26 3.35
C ILE A 33 0.63 4.15 2.32
N HIS A 34 0.78 5.43 2.67
CA HIS A 34 1.50 6.42 1.88
C HIS A 34 2.83 6.76 2.56
N GLN A 35 3.94 6.52 1.86
CA GLN A 35 5.29 6.85 2.32
C GLN A 35 5.94 7.83 1.35
N PRO A 36 6.06 9.12 1.68
CA PRO A 36 6.79 10.09 0.87
C PRO A 36 8.25 9.65 0.67
N ASP A 37 8.71 9.63 -0.58
CA ASP A 37 10.06 9.26 -0.95
C ASP A 37 10.41 9.87 -2.32
N LYS A 38 11.26 10.91 -2.30
CA LYS A 38 11.74 11.60 -3.51
C LYS A 38 12.58 10.70 -4.42
N ASN A 39 13.02 9.55 -3.92
CA ASN A 39 13.80 8.56 -4.65
C ASN A 39 13.00 7.28 -4.96
N ALA A 40 11.67 7.30 -4.81
CA ALA A 40 10.83 6.18 -5.23
C ALA A 40 11.02 5.89 -6.74
N LYS A 41 11.23 4.62 -7.09
CA LYS A 41 11.57 4.14 -8.43
C LYS A 41 10.74 2.92 -8.81
#